data_AF-A0A3M6H0S6-F1
#
_entry.id   AF-A0A3M6H0S6-F1
#
_cell.length_a   1.000
_cell.length_b   1.000
_cell.length_c   1.000
_cell.angle_alpha   90.00
_cell.angle_beta   90.00
_cell.angle_gamma   90.00
#
_symmetry.space_group_name_H-M   'P 1'
#
loop_
_entity.id
_entity.type
_entity.pdbx_description
1 polymer ?
#
loop_
_entity_poly.entity_id
_entity_poly.type
_entity_poly.pdbx_seq_one_letter_code
_entity_poly.pdbx_strand_id
1 'polypeptide(L)'
;MSELLGSLPQSGKQPQIRVRCFCHNRAPAIAQRVEELISTARLLLARRLNHRYLIQVQQQYHVLEIKPGQVGHVVVNSLPGLFNYLGEELPLYSPLHLDPHALDGHDLALILPLGQPECIQVFYRINEPDADVYVLDEQNSLWHQRLPYHDEQSLLTPLQRFLHSLVYRRGASLPLDDPSEPVSLETLYYQVLPSGPGLARRVEHRLAPTAADKAFYDVQAIIEETSPGQLSATLYCDNCEFSELEYGDQLYAAVARQILGKRLEPQRYRCYITDLDLSGLLDDRHGQSILFLHHKAELEKLLNEAMDQA
;
A
#
# COMPACT_ATOMS: atom_id res chain seq x y z
N MET A 1 -0.34 -16.95 22.27
CA MET A 1 -0.34 -15.53 22.71
C MET A 1 -1.72 -14.92 22.60
N SER A 2 -2.40 -15.03 21.45
CA SER A 2 -3.80 -14.56 21.29
C SER A 2 -4.74 -15.11 22.39
N GLU A 3 -4.76 -16.42 22.64
CA GLU A 3 -5.59 -17.02 23.72
C GLU A 3 -5.32 -16.41 25.10
N LEU A 4 -4.04 -16.22 25.44
CA LEU A 4 -3.63 -15.59 26.69
C LEU A 4 -4.19 -14.17 26.78
N LEU A 5 -4.04 -13.36 25.73
CA LEU A 5 -4.54 -11.99 25.68
C LEU A 5 -6.07 -11.94 25.78
N GLY A 6 -6.78 -12.85 25.11
CA GLY A 6 -8.24 -12.98 25.18
C GLY A 6 -8.75 -13.38 26.57
N SER A 7 -7.94 -14.09 27.36
CA SER A 7 -8.27 -14.50 28.73
C SER A 7 -7.98 -13.44 29.80
N LEU A 8 -7.32 -12.34 29.44
CA LEU A 8 -6.95 -11.30 30.43
C LEU A 8 -8.19 -10.52 30.89
N PRO A 9 -8.30 -10.22 32.19
CA PRO A 9 -9.40 -9.41 32.69
C PRO A 9 -9.35 -8.01 32.09
N GLN A 10 -10.50 -7.51 31.61
CA GLN A 10 -10.58 -6.18 31.00
C GLN A 10 -10.39 -5.03 32.00
N SER A 11 -10.65 -5.29 33.28
CA SER A 11 -10.53 -4.34 34.39
C SER A 11 -9.94 -5.03 35.63
N GLY A 12 -9.22 -4.27 36.45
CA GLY A 12 -8.64 -4.75 37.71
C GLY A 12 -7.18 -5.20 37.62
N LYS A 13 -6.71 -5.91 38.66
CA LYS A 13 -5.31 -6.32 38.78
C LYS A 13 -4.96 -7.36 37.72
N GLN A 14 -4.07 -7.00 36.82
CA GLN A 14 -3.59 -7.90 35.78
C GLN A 14 -2.70 -9.01 36.38
N PRO A 15 -2.78 -10.25 35.88
CA PRO A 15 -1.92 -11.34 36.33
C PRO A 15 -0.45 -11.06 35.99
N GLN A 16 0.45 -11.52 36.88
CA GLN A 16 1.87 -11.59 36.58
C GLN A 16 2.12 -12.83 35.70
N ILE A 17 2.66 -12.61 34.51
CA ILE A 17 3.00 -13.67 33.58
C ILE A 17 4.48 -13.97 33.77
N ARG A 18 4.82 -15.24 33.98
CA ARG A 18 6.21 -15.71 34.09
C ARG A 18 6.44 -16.76 33.01
N VAL A 19 7.45 -16.56 32.17
CA VAL A 19 7.79 -17.51 31.11
C VAL A 19 8.97 -18.37 31.57
N ARG A 20 8.90 -19.68 31.30
CA ARG A 20 10.00 -20.62 31.56
C ARG A 20 10.30 -21.39 30.27
N CYS A 21 11.56 -21.39 29.83
CA CYS A 21 12.07 -22.23 28.73
C CYS A 21 12.97 -23.31 29.34
N PHE A 22 12.85 -24.54 28.87
CA PHE A 22 13.64 -25.69 29.36
C PHE A 22 14.73 -26.11 28.36
N CYS A 23 15.26 -25.11 27.68
CA CYS A 23 16.08 -25.20 26.48
C CYS A 23 17.56 -25.14 26.86
N HIS A 24 18.36 -26.17 26.56
CA HIS A 24 19.72 -26.37 27.13
C HIS A 24 20.63 -25.12 27.17
N ASN A 25 20.74 -24.37 26.06
CA ASN A 25 21.73 -23.28 25.96
C ASN A 25 21.14 -21.87 25.83
N ARG A 26 19.84 -21.74 25.53
CA ARG A 26 19.20 -20.44 25.22
C ARG A 26 17.98 -20.15 26.08
N ALA A 27 17.72 -20.96 27.11
CA ALA A 27 16.53 -20.84 27.93
C ALA A 27 16.28 -19.44 28.50
N PRO A 28 17.26 -18.75 29.12
CA PRO A 28 17.03 -17.42 29.68
C PRO A 28 16.68 -16.38 28.61
N ALA A 29 17.41 -16.36 27.49
CA ALA A 29 17.19 -15.42 26.40
C ALA A 29 15.82 -15.61 25.73
N ILE A 30 15.40 -16.86 25.51
CA ILE A 30 14.08 -17.17 24.94
C ILE A 30 12.97 -16.76 25.91
N ALA A 31 13.11 -17.07 27.20
CA ALA A 31 12.11 -16.71 28.21
C ALA A 31 11.93 -15.18 28.28
N GLN A 32 13.03 -14.44 28.38
CA GLN A 32 13.02 -12.98 28.38
C GLN A 32 12.36 -12.43 27.11
N ARG A 33 12.72 -12.95 25.94
CA ARG A 33 12.17 -12.49 24.66
C ARG A 33 10.66 -12.68 24.58
N VAL A 34 10.15 -13.81 25.05
CA VAL A 34 8.70 -14.08 25.09
C VAL A 34 8.00 -13.18 26.11
N GLU A 35 8.63 -12.89 27.26
CA GLU A 35 8.09 -11.93 28.24
C GLU A 35 7.97 -10.51 27.67
N GLU A 36 8.97 -10.07 26.89
CA GLU A 36 8.93 -8.79 26.16
C GLU A 36 7.78 -8.75 25.15
N LEU A 37 7.65 -9.77 24.30
CA LEU A 37 6.54 -9.87 23.34
C LEU A 37 5.16 -9.79 24.02
N ILE A 38 4.98 -10.53 25.12
CA ILE A 38 3.71 -10.53 25.88
C ILE A 38 3.46 -9.15 26.51
N SER A 39 4.50 -8.52 27.04
CA SER A 39 4.40 -7.19 27.65
C SER A 39 3.99 -6.14 26.61
N THR A 40 4.61 -6.16 25.43
CA THR A 40 4.23 -5.30 24.29
C THR A 40 2.79 -5.56 23.87
N ALA A 41 2.39 -6.82 23.66
CA ALA A 41 1.03 -7.13 23.23
C ALA A 41 -0.03 -6.66 24.26
N ARG A 42 0.27 -6.74 25.56
CA ARG A 42 -0.59 -6.20 26.62
C ARG A 42 -0.68 -4.68 26.59
N LEU A 43 0.43 -3.98 26.33
CA LEU A 43 0.45 -2.54 26.17
C LEU A 43 -0.45 -2.11 25.00
N LEU A 44 -0.33 -2.79 23.85
CA LEU A 44 -1.13 -2.52 22.66
C LEU A 44 -2.62 -2.79 22.90
N LEU A 45 -2.96 -3.89 23.59
CA LEU A 45 -4.34 -4.20 23.99
C LEU A 45 -4.94 -3.11 24.89
N ALA A 46 -4.16 -2.58 25.84
CA ALA A 46 -4.61 -1.53 26.74
C ALA A 46 -4.87 -0.19 26.02
N ARG A 47 -4.20 0.08 24.89
CA ARG A 47 -4.40 1.30 24.09
C ARG A 47 -5.74 1.33 23.34
N ARG A 48 -6.31 0.17 23.01
CA ARG A 48 -7.61 0.04 22.32
C ARG A 48 -7.69 0.76 20.96
N LEU A 49 -6.58 0.78 20.21
CA LEU A 49 -6.46 1.46 18.91
C LEU A 49 -6.49 0.50 17.70
N ASN A 50 -7.07 -0.71 17.83
CA ASN A 50 -7.10 -1.71 16.75
C ASN A 50 -5.70 -2.07 16.20
N HIS A 51 -4.70 -2.19 17.08
CA HIS A 51 -3.31 -2.42 16.67
C HIS A 51 -3.12 -3.75 15.93
N ARG A 52 -2.30 -3.75 14.89
CA ARG A 52 -1.65 -4.98 14.37
C ARG A 52 -0.27 -5.08 14.99
N TYR A 53 0.06 -6.19 15.65
CA TYR A 53 1.42 -6.44 16.15
C TYR A 53 2.11 -7.50 15.27
N LEU A 54 3.09 -7.05 14.47
CA LEU A 54 3.84 -7.90 13.56
C LEU A 54 5.12 -8.41 14.25
N ILE A 55 5.21 -9.73 14.40
CA ILE A 55 6.34 -10.43 15.00
C ILE A 55 6.92 -11.39 13.95
N GLN A 56 8.24 -11.48 13.85
CA GLN A 56 8.89 -12.49 13.02
C GLN A 56 9.49 -13.59 13.88
N VAL A 57 9.21 -14.84 13.53
CA VAL A 57 9.82 -16.02 14.12
C VAL A 57 10.40 -16.85 12.99
N GLN A 58 11.74 -16.91 12.92
CA GLN A 58 12.46 -17.52 11.79
C GLN A 58 12.05 -16.86 10.45
N GLN A 59 11.44 -17.62 9.53
CA GLN A 59 11.00 -17.14 8.22
C GLN A 59 9.49 -16.83 8.17
N GLN A 60 8.77 -17.03 9.28
CA GLN A 60 7.34 -16.78 9.37
C GLN A 60 7.07 -15.46 10.09
N TYR A 61 6.02 -14.78 9.63
CA TYR A 61 5.47 -13.60 10.26
C TYR A 61 4.18 -13.98 10.97
N HIS A 62 4.03 -13.49 12.20
CA HIS A 62 2.85 -13.67 13.03
C HIS A 62 2.27 -12.30 13.31
N VAL A 63 1.03 -12.07 12.91
CA VAL A 63 0.32 -10.81 13.16
C VAL A 63 -0.76 -11.04 14.19
N LEU A 64 -0.67 -10.33 15.31
CA LEU A 64 -1.76 -10.26 16.27
C LEU A 64 -2.64 -9.06 15.93
N GLU A 65 -3.89 -9.33 15.60
CA GLU A 65 -4.90 -8.32 15.30
C GLU A 65 -5.64 -7.97 16.58
N ILE A 66 -5.21 -6.90 17.24
CA ILE A 66 -5.64 -6.53 18.58
C ILE A 66 -6.76 -5.50 18.49
N LYS A 67 -8.00 -6.00 18.41
CA LYS A 67 -9.22 -5.19 18.45
C LYS A 67 -9.76 -5.15 19.89
N PRO A 68 -10.48 -4.09 20.30
CA PRO A 68 -11.14 -4.06 21.60
C PRO A 68 -12.04 -5.28 21.80
N GLY A 69 -11.73 -6.12 22.79
CA GLY A 69 -12.50 -7.33 23.11
C GLY A 69 -12.21 -8.56 22.25
N GLN A 70 -11.36 -8.47 21.22
CA GLN A 70 -11.02 -9.60 20.35
C GLN A 70 -9.56 -9.53 19.90
N VAL A 71 -8.82 -10.63 20.04
CA VAL A 71 -7.44 -10.74 19.55
C VAL A 71 -7.34 -11.85 18.51
N GLY A 72 -7.26 -11.46 17.24
CA GLY A 72 -6.98 -12.37 16.12
C GLY A 72 -5.51 -12.76 16.05
N HIS A 73 -5.22 -13.86 15.36
CA HIS A 73 -3.85 -14.27 15.05
C HIS A 73 -3.79 -14.79 13.62
N VAL A 74 -2.97 -14.14 12.81
CA VAL A 74 -2.68 -14.52 11.42
C VAL A 74 -1.24 -14.99 11.32
N VAL A 75 -1.02 -16.08 10.57
CA VAL A 75 0.32 -16.59 10.27
C VAL A 75 0.58 -16.42 8.78
N VAL A 76 1.68 -15.76 8.45
CA VAL A 76 2.09 -15.46 7.10
C VAL A 76 3.46 -16.08 6.84
N ASN A 77 3.55 -16.92 5.81
CA ASN A 77 4.67 -17.85 5.65
C ASN A 77 5.80 -17.34 4.76
N SER A 78 5.72 -16.11 4.25
CA SER A 78 6.73 -15.55 3.36
C SER A 78 6.62 -14.03 3.28
N LEU A 79 7.66 -13.37 2.77
CA LEU A 79 7.66 -11.93 2.53
C LEU A 79 6.62 -11.52 1.45
N PRO A 80 6.46 -12.21 0.31
CA PRO A 80 5.34 -11.94 -0.61
C PRO A 80 3.96 -12.11 0.05
N GLY A 81 3.80 -13.14 0.89
CA GLY A 81 2.57 -13.29 1.67
C GLY A 81 2.34 -12.14 2.64
N LEU A 82 3.40 -11.53 3.17
CA LEU A 82 3.31 -10.36 4.04
C LEU A 82 2.89 -9.11 3.26
N PHE A 83 3.40 -8.91 2.04
CA PHE A 83 2.91 -7.86 1.16
C PHE A 83 1.41 -8.03 0.87
N ASN A 84 0.96 -9.26 0.57
CA ASN A 84 -0.46 -9.53 0.35
C ASN A 84 -1.29 -9.18 1.59
N TYR A 85 -0.90 -9.68 2.78
CA TYR A 85 -1.60 -9.37 4.03
C TYR A 85 -1.64 -7.88 4.35
N LEU A 86 -0.52 -7.18 4.17
CA LEU A 86 -0.44 -5.75 4.46
C LEU A 86 -1.23 -4.91 3.44
N GLY A 87 -1.44 -5.42 2.22
CA GLY A 87 -2.20 -4.77 1.15
C GLY A 87 -3.69 -5.13 1.11
N GLU A 88 -4.22 -5.82 2.12
CA GLU A 88 -5.65 -6.05 2.29
C GLU A 88 -6.36 -4.76 2.74
N GLU A 89 -7.61 -4.57 2.29
CA GLU A 89 -8.44 -3.45 2.74
C GLU A 89 -8.74 -3.55 4.24
N LEU A 90 -8.79 -2.39 4.89
CA LEU A 90 -9.05 -2.29 6.31
C LEU A 90 -10.28 -1.40 6.56
N PRO A 91 -11.25 -1.85 7.39
CA PRO A 91 -12.46 -1.08 7.63
C PRO A 91 -12.22 0.23 8.41
N LEU A 92 -11.11 0.29 9.17
CA LEU A 92 -10.70 1.42 9.99
C LEU A 92 -9.17 1.42 10.08
N TYR A 93 -8.60 2.59 10.35
CA TYR A 93 -7.16 2.74 10.53
C TYR A 93 -6.64 1.78 11.60
N SER A 94 -5.61 1.01 11.23
CA SER A 94 -4.97 0.04 12.11
C SER A 94 -3.47 0.34 12.23
N PRO A 95 -3.03 1.00 13.32
CA PRO A 95 -1.62 1.27 13.55
C PRO A 95 -0.85 -0.04 13.74
N LEU A 96 0.21 -0.20 12.96
CA LEU A 96 1.07 -1.38 13.01
C LEU A 96 2.21 -1.14 14.00
N HIS A 97 2.32 -2.01 15.01
CA HIS A 97 3.50 -2.10 15.85
C HIS A 97 4.42 -3.18 15.28
N LEU A 98 5.64 -2.79 14.90
CA LEU A 98 6.63 -3.73 14.40
C LEU A 98 7.52 -4.20 15.55
N ASP A 99 7.70 -5.51 15.66
CA ASP A 99 8.68 -6.07 16.56
C ASP A 99 10.12 -5.68 16.16
N PRO A 100 10.99 -5.20 17.08
CA PRO A 100 12.34 -4.76 16.74
C PRO A 100 13.26 -5.83 16.12
N HIS A 101 12.91 -7.11 16.23
CA HIS A 101 13.67 -8.22 15.65
C HIS A 101 13.04 -8.77 14.36
N ALA A 102 11.98 -8.11 13.86
CA ALA A 102 11.32 -8.47 12.62
C ALA A 102 11.84 -7.64 11.44
N LEU A 103 11.74 -8.23 10.24
CA LEU A 103 12.11 -7.63 8.96
C LEU A 103 13.56 -7.16 8.90
N ASP A 104 14.46 -7.86 9.60
CA ASP A 104 15.88 -7.53 9.59
C ASP A 104 16.41 -7.47 8.14
N GLY A 105 17.09 -6.38 7.81
CA GLY A 105 17.60 -6.15 6.48
C GLY A 105 16.63 -5.53 5.47
N HIS A 106 15.33 -5.42 5.77
CA HIS A 106 14.30 -5.05 4.80
C HIS A 106 13.76 -3.62 4.98
N ASP A 107 13.41 -2.94 3.89
CA ASP A 107 12.91 -1.54 3.92
C ASP A 107 11.66 -1.35 4.79
N LEU A 108 10.77 -2.36 4.78
CA LEU A 108 9.57 -2.38 5.62
C LEU A 108 9.86 -2.22 7.12
N ALA A 109 11.06 -2.58 7.61
CA ALA A 109 11.44 -2.33 8.99
C ALA A 109 11.52 -0.84 9.34
N LEU A 110 11.81 0.00 8.35
CA LEU A 110 11.86 1.46 8.47
C LEU A 110 10.53 2.12 8.09
N ILE A 111 9.78 1.54 7.15
CA ILE A 111 8.55 2.12 6.61
C ILE A 111 7.37 1.90 7.56
N LEU A 112 7.11 0.67 7.98
CA LEU A 112 5.89 0.34 8.72
C LEU A 112 5.72 1.12 10.04
N PRO A 113 6.78 1.41 10.82
CA PRO A 113 6.65 2.24 12.03
C PRO A 113 6.25 3.70 11.78
N LEU A 114 6.35 4.19 10.54
CA LEU A 114 6.04 5.58 10.17
C LEU A 114 4.59 5.80 9.76
N GLY A 115 3.77 4.75 9.71
CA GLY A 115 2.36 4.82 9.33
C GLY A 115 1.57 5.83 10.16
N GLN A 116 0.84 6.71 9.48
CA GLN A 116 0.01 7.76 10.04
C GLN A 116 -1.41 7.64 9.50
N PRO A 117 -2.43 7.96 10.32
CA PRO A 117 -3.81 8.00 9.85
C PRO A 117 -4.03 9.23 8.96
N GLU A 118 -5.13 9.21 8.19
CA GLU A 118 -5.66 10.39 7.48
C GLU A 118 -4.69 11.01 6.44
N CYS A 119 -3.71 10.25 5.96
CA CYS A 119 -2.83 10.67 4.88
C CYS A 119 -2.42 9.48 4.00
N ILE A 120 -1.87 9.79 2.83
CA ILE A 120 -1.22 8.81 1.96
C ILE A 120 0.28 9.06 2.07
N GLN A 121 1.06 8.04 2.41
CA GLN A 121 2.51 8.15 2.56
C GLN A 121 3.20 7.34 1.46
N VAL A 122 3.90 8.03 0.56
CA VAL A 122 4.69 7.44 -0.51
C VAL A 122 6.14 7.32 -0.06
N PHE A 123 6.67 6.11 -0.07
CA PHE A 123 8.08 5.82 0.17
C PHE A 123 8.70 5.29 -1.11
N TYR A 124 9.92 5.72 -1.44
CA TYR A 124 10.64 5.15 -2.57
C TYR A 124 12.10 4.89 -2.22
N ARG A 125 12.66 3.85 -2.84
CA ARG A 125 14.07 3.49 -2.73
C ARG A 125 14.64 3.28 -4.13
N ILE A 126 15.72 4.00 -4.44
CA ILE A 126 16.38 3.89 -5.73
C ILE A 126 17.38 2.75 -5.67
N ASN A 127 17.19 1.74 -6.50
CA ASN A 127 18.00 0.52 -6.61
C ASN A 127 18.28 0.26 -8.10
N GLU A 128 19.05 1.15 -8.74
CA GLU A 128 19.28 1.12 -10.20
C GLU A 128 19.63 -0.30 -10.71
N PRO A 129 18.99 -0.74 -11.82
CA PRO A 129 18.18 0.04 -12.76
C PRO A 129 16.71 0.27 -12.36
N ASP A 130 16.29 -0.15 -11.17
CA ASP A 130 14.90 -0.05 -10.71
C ASP A 130 14.75 0.87 -9.49
N ALA A 131 13.52 1.12 -9.10
CA ALA A 131 13.15 1.70 -7.82
C ALA A 131 12.01 0.89 -7.20
N ASP A 132 12.08 0.71 -5.89
CA ASP A 132 10.99 0.17 -5.10
C ASP A 132 10.12 1.35 -4.63
N VAL A 133 8.82 1.29 -4.91
CA VAL A 133 7.83 2.26 -4.45
C VAL A 133 6.86 1.56 -3.50
N TYR A 134 6.65 2.15 -2.35
CA TYR A 134 5.71 1.70 -1.34
C TYR A 134 4.72 2.82 -1.06
N VAL A 135 3.45 2.48 -0.88
CA VAL A 135 2.42 3.43 -0.46
C VAL A 135 1.71 2.87 0.77
N LEU A 136 1.72 3.62 1.86
CA LEU A 136 0.79 3.40 2.98
C LEU A 136 -0.41 4.31 2.76
N ASP A 137 -1.59 3.73 2.73
CA ASP A 137 -2.83 4.48 2.57
C ASP A 137 -3.42 4.97 3.89
N GLU A 138 -4.57 5.62 3.81
CA GLU A 138 -5.24 6.26 4.95
C GLU A 138 -5.64 5.30 6.07
N GLN A 139 -5.75 4.00 5.81
CA GLN A 139 -6.02 2.98 6.82
C GLN A 139 -4.79 2.14 7.21
N ASN A 140 -3.61 2.54 6.72
CA ASN A 140 -2.33 1.86 6.91
C ASN A 140 -2.21 0.51 6.19
N SER A 141 -2.83 0.42 5.00
CA SER A 141 -2.65 -0.69 4.07
C SER A 141 -1.49 -0.39 3.14
N LEU A 142 -0.69 -1.40 2.82
CA LEU A 142 0.56 -1.28 2.07
C LEU A 142 0.36 -1.74 0.63
N TRP A 143 0.60 -0.83 -0.29
CA TRP A 143 0.87 -1.15 -1.68
C TRP A 143 2.38 -1.14 -1.95
N HIS A 144 2.87 -2.02 -2.82
CA HIS A 144 4.27 -2.07 -3.25
C HIS A 144 4.38 -2.38 -4.73
N GLN A 145 5.29 -1.71 -5.41
CA GLN A 145 5.67 -2.03 -6.78
C GLN A 145 7.15 -1.71 -7.02
N ARG A 146 7.82 -2.60 -7.75
CA ARG A 146 9.14 -2.32 -8.33
C ARG A 146 8.98 -1.81 -9.75
N LEU A 147 9.56 -0.65 -10.04
CA LEU A 147 9.43 0.06 -11.31
C LEU A 147 10.82 0.33 -11.90
N PRO A 148 11.00 0.30 -13.23
CA PRO A 148 12.22 0.79 -13.86
C PRO A 148 12.48 2.25 -13.48
N TYR A 149 13.72 2.57 -13.14
CA TYR A 149 14.11 3.90 -12.69
C TYR A 149 14.91 4.64 -13.76
N HIS A 150 14.46 5.83 -14.12
CA HIS A 150 15.19 6.75 -15.00
C HIS A 150 15.61 8.00 -14.24
N ASP A 151 14.61 8.73 -13.75
CA ASP A 151 14.79 9.89 -12.88
C ASP A 151 13.63 9.97 -11.88
N GLU A 152 13.84 10.65 -10.76
CA GLU A 152 12.86 10.80 -9.69
C GLU A 152 11.54 11.42 -10.16
N GLN A 153 11.59 12.35 -11.11
CA GLN A 153 10.39 13.02 -11.63
C GLN A 153 9.54 12.06 -12.47
N SER A 154 10.17 11.29 -13.36
CA SER A 154 9.51 10.25 -14.15
C SER A 154 8.91 9.12 -13.32
N LEU A 155 9.45 8.87 -12.12
CA LEU A 155 8.95 7.90 -11.17
C LEU A 155 7.74 8.44 -10.39
N LEU A 156 7.85 9.66 -9.83
CA LEU A 156 6.91 10.16 -8.84
C LEU A 156 5.79 11.04 -9.41
N THR A 157 6.02 11.79 -10.49
CA THR A 157 5.00 12.68 -11.07
C THR A 157 3.74 11.93 -11.53
N PRO A 158 3.82 10.79 -12.23
CA PRO A 158 2.61 10.05 -12.63
C PRO A 158 1.81 9.54 -11.42
N LEU A 159 2.49 9.06 -10.38
CA LEU A 159 1.84 8.64 -9.13
C LEU A 159 1.20 9.82 -8.40
N GLN A 160 1.87 10.98 -8.34
CA GLN A 160 1.30 12.21 -7.76
C GLN A 160 0.03 12.65 -8.49
N ARG A 161 0.02 12.61 -9.84
CA ARG A 161 -1.18 12.95 -10.62
C ARG A 161 -2.33 12.01 -10.30
N PHE A 162 -2.04 10.71 -10.25
CA PHE A 162 -3.01 9.68 -9.88
C PHE A 162 -3.60 9.91 -8.48
N LEU A 163 -2.76 10.11 -7.46
CA LEU A 163 -3.21 10.33 -6.08
C LEU A 163 -4.01 11.63 -5.97
N HIS A 164 -3.61 12.70 -6.67
CA HIS A 164 -4.38 13.95 -6.72
C HIS A 164 -5.77 13.71 -7.34
N SER A 165 -5.84 13.00 -8.47
CA SER A 165 -7.13 12.69 -9.11
C SER A 165 -8.05 11.88 -8.20
N LEU A 166 -7.50 10.88 -7.49
CA LEU A 166 -8.22 10.10 -6.50
C LEU A 166 -8.81 10.98 -5.40
N VAL A 167 -8.00 11.86 -4.79
CA VAL A 167 -8.47 12.77 -3.74
C VAL A 167 -9.51 13.75 -4.27
N TYR A 168 -9.32 14.28 -5.48
CA TYR A 168 -10.28 15.16 -6.14
C TYR A 168 -11.63 14.48 -6.35
N ARG A 169 -11.65 13.25 -6.88
CA ARG A 169 -12.87 12.47 -7.10
C ARG A 169 -13.60 12.19 -5.80
N ARG A 170 -12.88 11.82 -4.73
CA ARG A 170 -13.50 11.66 -3.41
C ARG A 170 -14.18 12.94 -2.92
N GLY A 171 -13.53 14.10 -3.10
CA GLY A 171 -14.15 15.38 -2.77
C GLY A 171 -15.39 15.70 -3.62
N ALA A 172 -15.37 15.36 -4.91
CA ALA A 172 -16.47 15.61 -5.85
C ALA A 172 -17.69 14.69 -5.62
N SER A 173 -17.48 13.52 -5.01
CA SER A 173 -18.55 12.56 -4.67
C SER A 173 -19.33 12.92 -3.39
N LEU A 174 -18.88 13.90 -2.60
CA LEU A 174 -19.58 14.30 -1.38
C LEU A 174 -20.87 15.08 -1.67
N PRO A 175 -21.97 14.80 -0.94
CA PRO A 175 -23.16 15.64 -0.98
C PRO A 175 -22.83 17.09 -0.56
N LEU A 176 -23.31 18.06 -1.35
CA LEU A 176 -23.10 19.50 -1.11
C LEU A 176 -23.61 19.99 0.27
N ASP A 177 -24.46 19.21 0.93
CA ASP A 177 -25.16 19.58 2.16
C ASP A 177 -24.48 19.12 3.46
N ASP A 178 -23.33 18.42 3.40
CA ASP A 178 -22.55 18.05 4.59
C ASP A 178 -21.14 18.69 4.60
N PRO A 179 -21.01 19.95 5.06
CA PRO A 179 -19.75 20.69 5.08
C PRO A 179 -18.77 20.24 6.20
N SER A 180 -19.03 19.14 6.89
CA SER A 180 -18.32 18.79 8.13
C SER A 180 -17.02 18.00 7.96
N GLU A 181 -16.75 17.40 6.79
CA GLU A 181 -15.49 16.70 6.52
C GLU A 181 -14.78 17.26 5.28
N PRO A 182 -13.71 18.07 5.43
CA PRO A 182 -12.82 18.30 4.33
C PRO A 182 -12.17 16.97 3.94
N VAL A 183 -12.40 16.50 2.71
CA VAL A 183 -11.64 15.37 2.12
C VAL A 183 -10.26 15.89 1.76
N SER A 184 -9.46 16.19 2.78
CA SER A 184 -8.05 16.53 2.60
C SER A 184 -7.24 15.31 3.05
N LEU A 185 -6.90 14.47 2.07
CA LEU A 185 -5.85 13.47 2.24
C LEU A 185 -4.56 14.08 1.75
N GLU A 186 -3.70 14.50 2.69
CA GLU A 186 -2.36 14.94 2.35
C GLU A 186 -1.56 13.75 1.80
N THR A 187 -0.76 13.99 0.75
CA THR A 187 0.21 13.00 0.27
C THR A 187 1.61 13.41 0.72
N LEU A 188 2.23 12.58 1.55
CA LEU A 188 3.56 12.78 2.10
C LEU A 188 4.58 11.92 1.35
N TYR A 189 5.75 12.48 1.06
CA TYR A 189 6.80 11.80 0.29
C TYR A 189 8.04 11.55 1.14
N TYR A 190 8.61 10.36 0.98
CA TYR A 190 9.77 9.92 1.73
C TYR A 190 10.73 9.10 0.87
N GLN A 191 12.03 9.30 1.06
CA GLN A 191 13.06 8.47 0.45
C GLN A 191 13.69 7.54 1.48
N VAL A 192 13.78 6.26 1.14
CA VAL A 192 14.54 5.27 1.91
C VAL A 192 16.00 5.31 1.48
N LEU A 193 16.91 5.45 2.44
CA LEU A 193 18.34 5.65 2.21
C LEU A 193 19.22 4.70 3.03
N PRO A 194 20.43 4.39 2.56
CA PRO A 194 21.01 4.81 1.27
C PRO A 194 20.35 4.11 0.06
N SER A 195 20.41 4.77 -1.09
CA SER A 195 20.12 4.15 -2.38
C SER A 195 21.10 3.01 -2.69
N GLY A 196 20.69 2.11 -3.57
CA GLY A 196 21.47 0.95 -4.00
C GLY A 196 21.24 -0.29 -3.14
N PRO A 197 21.88 -1.41 -3.50
CA PRO A 197 21.52 -2.74 -2.99
C PRO A 197 21.91 -3.03 -1.53
N GLY A 198 22.52 -2.05 -0.83
CA GLY A 198 22.94 -2.20 0.55
C GLY A 198 21.78 -2.27 1.55
N LEU A 199 22.10 -2.24 2.83
CA LEU A 199 21.08 -2.13 3.87
C LEU A 199 20.59 -0.67 3.98
N ALA A 200 19.28 -0.46 3.83
CA ALA A 200 18.64 0.80 4.19
C ALA A 200 18.78 1.07 5.69
N ARG A 201 18.96 2.34 6.06
CA ARG A 201 19.23 2.76 7.44
C ARG A 201 18.31 3.85 7.94
N ARG A 202 17.73 4.64 7.04
CA ARG A 202 16.87 5.77 7.42
C ARG A 202 15.86 6.10 6.32
N VAL A 203 14.88 6.88 6.72
CA VAL A 203 13.87 7.47 5.86
C VAL A 203 13.99 8.99 5.97
N GLU A 204 14.06 9.70 4.85
CA GLU A 204 14.11 11.16 4.78
C GLU A 204 12.84 11.70 4.14
N HIS A 205 12.24 12.73 4.72
CA HIS A 205 11.11 13.43 4.12
C HIS A 205 11.54 14.18 2.85
N ARG A 206 10.68 14.17 1.84
CA ARG A 206 10.87 14.80 0.52
C ARG A 206 9.66 15.68 0.21
N LEU A 207 9.89 16.70 -0.60
CA LEU A 207 8.79 17.51 -1.12
C LEU A 207 8.03 16.69 -2.17
N ALA A 208 6.73 16.92 -2.27
CA ALA A 208 5.93 16.38 -3.36
C ALA A 208 6.55 16.79 -4.72
N PRO A 209 6.58 15.88 -5.72
CA PRO A 209 7.09 16.20 -7.02
C PRO A 209 6.25 17.32 -7.64
N THR A 210 6.88 18.40 -8.06
CA THR A 210 6.19 19.42 -8.84
C THR A 210 5.90 18.88 -10.23
N ALA A 211 4.68 19.12 -10.71
CA ALA A 211 4.33 18.89 -12.11
C ALA A 211 5.20 19.83 -12.97
N ALA A 212 6.33 19.34 -13.48
CA ALA A 212 6.99 20.05 -14.57
C ALA A 212 6.22 19.80 -15.87
N ASP A 213 6.46 20.68 -16.83
CA ASP A 213 5.91 20.66 -18.19
C ASP A 213 6.29 19.42 -19.03
N LYS A 214 6.83 18.34 -18.41
CA LYS A 214 7.02 17.07 -19.12
C LYS A 214 5.64 16.51 -19.50
N ALA A 215 5.44 16.37 -20.81
CA ALA A 215 4.25 15.77 -21.40
C ALA A 215 4.21 14.26 -21.10
N PHE A 216 3.81 13.89 -19.89
CA PHE A 216 3.26 12.56 -19.66
C PHE A 216 1.89 12.50 -20.35
N TYR A 217 1.63 11.42 -21.08
CA TYR A 217 0.30 11.16 -21.59
C TYR A 217 -0.64 10.88 -20.43
N ASP A 218 -1.68 11.69 -20.31
CA ASP A 218 -2.73 11.45 -19.34
C ASP A 218 -3.61 10.31 -19.89
N VAL A 219 -3.42 9.13 -19.31
CA VAL A 219 -4.26 7.96 -19.57
C VAL A 219 -5.22 7.83 -18.40
N GLN A 220 -6.50 7.93 -18.70
CA GLN A 220 -7.57 7.77 -17.73
C GLN A 220 -8.23 6.40 -17.94
N ALA A 221 -8.67 5.79 -16.86
CA ALA A 221 -9.36 4.51 -16.90
C ALA A 221 -10.67 4.60 -16.14
N ILE A 222 -11.69 3.93 -16.63
CA ILE A 222 -12.97 3.72 -15.96
C ILE A 222 -13.18 2.21 -15.90
N ILE A 223 -13.46 1.68 -14.71
CA ILE A 223 -13.83 0.28 -14.52
C ILE A 223 -15.25 0.23 -13.98
N GLU A 224 -16.11 -0.51 -14.67
CA GLU A 224 -17.53 -0.66 -14.34
C GLU A 224 -17.92 -2.13 -14.31
N GLU A 225 -18.90 -2.47 -13.47
CA GLU A 225 -19.52 -3.79 -13.48
C GLU A 225 -20.66 -3.82 -14.52
N THR A 226 -20.43 -4.52 -15.63
CA THR A 226 -21.41 -4.64 -16.73
C THR A 226 -22.49 -5.70 -16.44
N SER A 227 -22.18 -6.65 -15.57
CA SER A 227 -23.07 -7.70 -15.07
C SER A 227 -22.47 -8.23 -13.77
N PRO A 228 -23.25 -8.85 -12.86
CA PRO A 228 -22.73 -9.34 -11.58
C PRO A 228 -21.48 -10.21 -11.73
N GLY A 229 -20.34 -9.74 -11.23
CA GLY A 229 -19.02 -10.35 -11.30
C GLY A 229 -18.22 -10.08 -12.60
N GLN A 230 -18.77 -9.31 -13.54
CA GLN A 230 -18.14 -9.02 -14.84
C GLN A 230 -17.74 -7.54 -14.94
N LEU A 231 -16.45 -7.30 -14.79
CA LEU A 231 -15.82 -5.99 -14.95
C LEU A 231 -15.56 -5.71 -16.43
N SER A 232 -15.70 -4.45 -16.83
CA SER A 232 -15.30 -3.94 -18.13
C SER A 232 -14.43 -2.69 -17.95
N ALA A 233 -13.36 -2.59 -18.73
CA ALA A 233 -12.50 -1.42 -18.75
C ALA A 233 -12.75 -0.50 -19.95
N THR A 234 -12.78 0.80 -19.70
CA THR A 234 -12.74 1.85 -20.73
C THR A 234 -11.56 2.76 -20.47
N LEU A 235 -10.71 2.94 -21.47
CA LEU A 235 -9.49 3.74 -21.40
C LEU A 235 -9.64 4.99 -22.27
N TYR A 236 -9.26 6.13 -21.72
CA TYR A 236 -9.18 7.41 -22.43
C TYR A 236 -7.72 7.81 -22.56
N CYS A 237 -7.29 8.09 -23.79
CA CYS A 237 -5.95 8.58 -24.08
C CYS A 237 -6.06 9.73 -25.09
N ASP A 238 -5.68 10.95 -24.68
CA ASP A 238 -5.73 12.16 -25.52
C ASP A 238 -7.09 12.36 -26.22
N ASN A 239 -8.17 12.32 -25.42
CA ASN A 239 -9.57 12.43 -25.84
C ASN A 239 -10.08 11.33 -26.78
N CYS A 240 -9.30 10.27 -27.02
CA CYS A 240 -9.78 9.08 -27.71
C CYS A 240 -10.25 8.05 -26.67
N GLU A 241 -11.46 7.55 -26.85
CA GLU A 241 -12.04 6.46 -26.06
C GLU A 241 -11.69 5.11 -26.67
N PHE A 242 -11.34 4.15 -25.81
CA PHE A 242 -11.14 2.76 -26.15
C PHE A 242 -11.88 1.92 -25.11
N SER A 243 -12.94 1.23 -25.50
CA SER A 243 -13.73 0.38 -24.60
C SER A 243 -13.49 -1.10 -24.89
N GLU A 244 -13.59 -1.92 -23.85
CA GLU A 244 -13.56 -3.38 -23.99
C GLU A 244 -14.71 -3.90 -24.85
N LEU A 245 -15.84 -3.18 -24.90
CA LEU A 245 -16.97 -3.50 -25.77
C LEU A 245 -16.64 -3.36 -27.26
N GLU A 246 -15.83 -2.37 -27.64
CA GLU A 246 -15.43 -2.15 -29.03
C GLU A 246 -14.22 -3.02 -29.43
N TYR A 247 -13.22 -3.12 -28.54
CA TYR A 247 -11.92 -3.72 -28.89
C TYR A 247 -11.72 -5.14 -28.35
N GLY A 248 -12.53 -5.60 -27.38
CA GLY A 248 -12.35 -6.88 -26.70
C GLY A 248 -10.89 -7.09 -26.25
N ASP A 249 -10.35 -8.26 -26.58
CA ASP A 249 -8.96 -8.65 -26.28
C ASP A 249 -7.89 -7.71 -26.87
N GLN A 250 -8.25 -6.85 -27.83
CA GLN A 250 -7.32 -5.91 -28.47
C GLN A 250 -7.26 -4.54 -27.79
N LEU A 251 -8.02 -4.31 -26.72
CA LEU A 251 -8.11 -3.01 -26.04
C LEU A 251 -6.74 -2.43 -25.73
N TYR A 252 -5.93 -3.16 -24.97
CA TYR A 252 -4.60 -2.70 -24.54
C TYR A 252 -3.63 -2.51 -25.72
N ALA A 253 -3.71 -3.34 -26.75
CA ALA A 253 -2.89 -3.21 -27.95
C ALA A 253 -3.27 -1.98 -28.79
N ALA A 254 -4.56 -1.65 -28.88
CA ALA A 254 -5.04 -0.46 -29.56
C ALA A 254 -4.55 0.82 -28.85
N VAL A 255 -4.69 0.87 -27.53
CA VAL A 255 -4.21 1.99 -26.71
C VAL A 255 -2.68 2.10 -26.77
N ALA A 256 -1.95 0.99 -26.67
CA ALA A 256 -0.49 0.97 -26.79
C ALA A 256 -0.01 1.56 -28.12
N ARG A 257 -0.63 1.18 -29.24
CA ARG A 257 -0.31 1.74 -30.57
C ARG A 257 -0.59 3.25 -30.65
N GLN A 258 -1.69 3.70 -30.06
CA GLN A 258 -2.03 5.12 -30.02
C GLN A 258 -0.99 5.93 -29.22
N ILE A 259 -0.59 5.43 -28.06
CA ILE A 259 0.45 6.05 -27.22
C ILE A 259 1.78 6.09 -27.98
N LEU A 260 2.23 4.96 -28.53
CA LEU A 260 3.49 4.87 -29.27
C LEU A 260 3.52 5.77 -30.51
N GLY A 261 2.41 5.86 -31.24
CA GLY A 261 2.29 6.69 -32.45
C GLY A 261 2.39 8.20 -32.18
N LYS A 262 2.08 8.65 -30.95
CA LYS A 262 2.15 10.06 -30.57
C LYS A 262 3.45 10.46 -29.87
N ARG A 263 4.29 9.50 -29.47
CA ARG A 263 5.54 9.75 -28.73
C ARG A 263 6.46 10.70 -29.50
N LEU A 264 6.69 11.87 -28.92
CA LEU A 264 7.64 12.87 -29.42
C LEU A 264 9.09 12.54 -29.03
N GLU A 265 9.30 11.84 -27.92
CA GLU A 265 10.62 11.46 -27.43
C GLU A 265 10.98 10.02 -27.83
N PRO A 266 12.23 9.77 -28.27
CA PRO A 266 12.71 8.43 -28.60
C PRO A 266 12.91 7.53 -27.36
N GLN A 267 12.78 8.07 -26.15
CA GLN A 267 12.94 7.31 -24.91
C GLN A 267 11.69 6.49 -24.62
N ARG A 268 11.87 5.18 -24.41
CA ARG A 268 10.80 4.26 -24.02
C ARG A 268 10.48 4.45 -22.55
N TYR A 269 9.61 5.38 -22.20
CA TYR A 269 9.02 5.44 -20.86
C TYR A 269 7.77 4.55 -20.78
N ARG A 270 7.43 4.10 -19.58
CA ARG A 270 6.24 3.27 -19.32
C ARG A 270 4.96 4.10 -19.43
N CYS A 271 3.86 3.46 -19.82
CA CYS A 271 2.53 4.03 -19.67
C CYS A 271 2.12 4.01 -18.20
N TYR A 272 1.54 5.12 -17.74
CA TYR A 272 0.99 5.26 -16.39
C TYR A 272 -0.47 5.70 -16.48
N ILE A 273 -1.32 5.12 -15.63
CA ILE A 273 -2.70 5.57 -15.44
C ILE A 273 -2.68 6.78 -14.51
N THR A 274 -3.05 7.96 -15.01
CA THR A 274 -3.04 9.21 -14.25
C THR A 274 -4.37 9.50 -13.58
N ASP A 275 -5.43 8.78 -13.96
CA ASP A 275 -6.76 8.91 -13.37
C ASP A 275 -7.50 7.57 -13.49
N LEU A 276 -8.23 7.17 -12.44
CA LEU A 276 -8.98 5.93 -12.39
C LEU A 276 -10.32 6.17 -11.70
N ASP A 277 -11.39 5.83 -12.40
CA ASP A 277 -12.75 5.85 -11.89
C ASP A 277 -13.23 4.42 -11.59
N LEU A 278 -13.59 4.19 -10.33
CA LEU A 278 -14.17 2.94 -9.82
C LEU A 278 -15.58 3.16 -9.28
N SER A 279 -16.22 4.30 -9.60
CA SER A 279 -17.56 4.62 -9.08
C SER A 279 -18.61 3.57 -9.44
N GLY A 280 -18.49 2.93 -10.61
CA GLY A 280 -19.35 1.81 -11.02
C GLY A 280 -19.16 0.52 -10.22
N LEU A 281 -18.20 0.46 -9.28
CA LEU A 281 -17.91 -0.71 -8.44
C LEU A 281 -18.15 -0.47 -6.95
N LEU A 282 -18.29 0.80 -6.56
CA LEU A 282 -18.37 1.20 -5.17
C LEU A 282 -19.81 1.52 -4.81
N ASP A 283 -20.39 0.77 -3.86
CA ASP A 283 -21.75 0.99 -3.33
C ASP A 283 -21.84 2.29 -2.51
N ASP A 284 -21.85 3.46 -3.15
CA ASP A 284 -21.97 4.82 -2.59
C ASP A 284 -20.93 5.18 -1.49
N ARG A 285 -19.89 4.36 -1.35
CA ARG A 285 -18.78 4.56 -0.41
C ARG A 285 -17.54 5.05 -1.15
N HIS A 286 -16.79 5.95 -0.53
CA HIS A 286 -15.43 6.24 -0.98
C HIS A 286 -14.58 4.96 -0.80
N GLY A 287 -14.19 4.34 -1.91
CA GLY A 287 -13.31 3.17 -1.89
C GLY A 287 -11.94 3.53 -1.32
N GLN A 288 -11.30 2.62 -0.60
CA GLN A 288 -9.98 2.83 0.03
C GLN A 288 -8.88 2.99 -1.02
N SER A 289 -7.81 3.77 -0.76
CA SER A 289 -6.82 4.11 -1.81
C SER A 289 -6.07 2.89 -2.32
N ILE A 290 -5.88 1.87 -1.47
CA ILE A 290 -5.28 0.59 -1.83
C ILE A 290 -5.99 -0.11 -3.00
N LEU A 291 -7.33 -0.03 -3.07
CA LEU A 291 -8.12 -0.63 -4.15
C LEU A 291 -7.78 0.02 -5.50
N PHE A 292 -7.74 1.35 -5.54
CA PHE A 292 -7.37 2.12 -6.72
C PHE A 292 -5.92 1.81 -7.16
N LEU A 293 -4.99 1.69 -6.21
CA LEU A 293 -3.59 1.36 -6.51
C LEU A 293 -3.42 -0.05 -7.10
N HIS A 294 -4.21 -1.04 -6.63
CA HIS A 294 -4.20 -2.39 -7.20
C HIS A 294 -4.72 -2.40 -8.64
N HIS A 295 -5.87 -1.79 -8.91
CA HIS A 295 -6.41 -1.69 -10.27
C HIS A 295 -5.50 -0.88 -11.21
N LYS A 296 -4.92 0.22 -10.72
CA LYS A 296 -3.89 0.99 -11.45
C LYS A 296 -2.73 0.07 -11.86
N ALA A 297 -2.17 -0.70 -10.92
CA ALA A 297 -1.02 -1.55 -11.19
C ALA A 297 -1.34 -2.65 -12.22
N GLU A 298 -2.54 -3.22 -12.16
CA GLU A 298 -3.01 -4.23 -13.13
C GLU A 298 -3.15 -3.63 -14.54
N LEU A 299 -3.85 -2.50 -14.68
CA LEU A 299 -4.02 -1.82 -15.96
C LEU A 299 -2.67 -1.38 -16.56
N GLU A 300 -1.79 -0.81 -15.74
CA GLU A 300 -0.45 -0.41 -16.18
C GLU A 300 0.39 -1.60 -16.61
N LYS A 301 0.27 -2.75 -15.93
CA LYS A 301 0.94 -3.97 -16.34
C LYS A 301 0.49 -4.39 -17.75
N LEU A 302 -0.83 -4.50 -17.97
CA LEU A 302 -1.40 -4.92 -19.26
C LEU A 302 -1.02 -3.95 -20.40
N LEU A 303 -1.10 -2.64 -20.15
CA LEU A 303 -0.71 -1.61 -21.12
C LEU A 303 0.77 -1.68 -21.49
N ASN A 304 1.64 -1.81 -20.49
CA ASN A 304 3.08 -1.86 -20.73
C ASN A 304 3.52 -3.17 -21.39
N GLU A 305 2.90 -4.30 -21.04
CA GLU A 305 3.12 -5.57 -21.74
C GLU A 305 2.70 -5.49 -23.21
N ALA A 306 1.56 -4.85 -23.51
CA ALA A 306 1.13 -4.62 -24.89
C ALA A 306 2.06 -3.67 -25.65
N MET A 307 2.60 -2.63 -24.99
CA MET A 307 3.59 -1.73 -25.59
C MET A 307 4.92 -2.42 -25.90
N ASP A 308 5.36 -3.36 -25.06
CA ASP A 308 6.61 -4.10 -25.28
C ASP A 308 6.49 -5.09 -26.46
N GLN A 309 5.27 -5.46 -26.84
CA GLN A 309 4.96 -6.35 -27.96
C GLN A 309 4.69 -5.63 -29.30
N ALA A 310 4.44 -4.33 -29.28
CA ALA A 310 4.07 -3.51 -30.44
C ALA A 310 5.29 -2.96 -31.20
#